data_AF-A0A963NYI7-F1
#
_entry.id   AF-A0A963NYI7-F1
#
_cell.length_a   1.000
_cell.length_b   1.000
_cell.length_c   1.000
_cell.angle_alpha   90.00
_cell.angle_beta   90.00
_cell.angle_gamma   90.00
#
_symmetry.space_group_name_H-M   'P 1'
#
loop_
_entity.id
_entity.type
_entity.pdbx_description
1 polymer ?
#
loop_
_entity_poly.entity_id
_entity_poly.type
_entity_poly.pdbx_seq_one_letter_code
_entity_poly.pdbx_strand_id
1 'polypeptide(L)'
;HLVRLGRWAGERTTAEPLLLVLHVAYAFVPLGFFLVLLAHVLPSTVLPVAAIHAWLAGGVGLMTLAVMTRASLGHSGRALTADWPTVAIFCALVVAALARILAGTTLALPGLLHLAATAWILAFGGFAVAYWPVLTGVAAGLKPSSPPPGRPR
;
A
#
# COMPACT_ATOMS: atom_id res chain seq x y z
N HIS A 1 -17.69 7.76 -5.20
CA HIS A 1 -16.31 7.24 -5.17
C HIS A 1 -15.92 6.43 -6.42
N LEU A 2 -16.74 5.48 -6.87
CA LEU A 2 -16.45 4.64 -8.05
C LEU A 2 -16.29 5.43 -9.36
N VAL A 3 -17.16 6.42 -9.62
CA VAL A 3 -17.04 7.32 -10.79
C VAL A 3 -15.69 8.06 -10.80
N ARG A 4 -15.18 8.46 -9.63
CA ARG A 4 -13.88 9.13 -9.52
C ARG A 4 -12.73 8.17 -9.82
N LEU A 5 -12.81 6.93 -9.34
CA LEU A 5 -11.82 5.90 -9.63
C LEU A 5 -11.78 5.56 -11.13
N GLY A 6 -12.95 5.40 -11.77
CA GLY A 6 -13.03 5.15 -13.22
C GLY A 6 -12.46 6.28 -14.08
N ARG A 7 -12.51 7.52 -13.59
CA ARG A 7 -11.89 8.68 -14.28
C ARG A 7 -10.37 8.74 -14.15
N TRP A 8 -9.77 7.99 -13.23
CA TRP A 8 -8.32 8.00 -13.00
C TRP A 8 -7.55 7.07 -13.95
N ALA A 9 -8.25 6.36 -14.85
CA ALA A 9 -7.65 5.49 -15.86
C ALA A 9 -6.61 4.52 -15.24
N GLY A 10 -6.96 3.92 -14.09
CA GLY A 10 -6.07 3.07 -13.30
C GLY A 10 -5.50 1.88 -14.07
N GLU A 11 -6.19 1.41 -15.11
CA GLU A 11 -5.71 0.38 -16.04
C GLU A 11 -4.36 0.76 -16.68
N ARG A 12 -4.11 2.06 -16.89
CA ARG A 12 -2.86 2.57 -17.47
C ARG A 12 -1.70 2.60 -16.47
N THR A 13 -1.97 2.37 -15.18
CA THR A 13 -0.96 2.39 -14.12
C THR A 13 -0.38 1.01 -13.80
N THR A 14 -0.84 -0.04 -14.49
CA THR A 14 -0.39 -1.42 -14.29
C THR A 14 1.12 -1.62 -14.51
N ALA A 15 1.76 -0.77 -15.32
CA ALA A 15 3.21 -0.79 -15.53
C ALA A 15 4.01 -0.21 -14.35
N GLU A 16 3.40 0.58 -13.46
CA GLU A 16 4.08 1.22 -12.32
C GLU A 16 3.39 0.83 -11.01
N PRO A 17 3.93 -0.16 -10.27
CA PRO A 17 3.27 -0.68 -9.08
C PRO A 17 3.07 0.38 -7.97
N LEU A 18 3.92 1.41 -7.89
CA LEU A 18 3.75 2.51 -6.93
C LEU A 18 2.48 3.32 -7.18
N LEU A 19 2.03 3.43 -8.43
CA LEU A 19 0.77 4.11 -8.78
C LEU A 19 -0.42 3.16 -8.67
N LEU A 20 -0.25 1.90 -9.08
CA LEU A 20 -1.31 0.90 -9.01
C LEU A 20 -1.79 0.69 -7.57
N VAL A 21 -0.87 0.60 -6.60
CA VAL A 21 -1.23 0.38 -5.19
C VAL A 21 -2.08 1.50 -4.60
N LEU A 22 -1.93 2.75 -5.08
CA LEU A 22 -2.76 3.87 -4.65
C LEU A 22 -4.22 3.69 -5.10
N HIS A 23 -4.43 3.15 -6.30
CA HIS A 23 -5.76 2.82 -6.80
C HIS A 23 -6.38 1.67 -6.02
N VAL A 24 -5.59 0.63 -5.72
CA VAL A 24 -6.01 -0.50 -4.88
C VAL A 24 -6.43 0.00 -3.50
N ALA A 25 -5.59 0.80 -2.82
CA ALA A 25 -5.91 1.38 -1.52
C ALA A 25 -7.19 2.23 -1.58
N TYR A 26 -7.32 3.08 -2.60
CA TYR A 26 -8.50 3.91 -2.75
C TYR A 26 -9.77 3.10 -3.03
N ALA A 27 -9.68 1.93 -3.69
CA ALA A 27 -10.82 1.04 -3.93
C ALA A 27 -11.40 0.46 -2.63
N PHE A 28 -10.65 0.41 -1.53
CA PHE A 28 -11.17 0.02 -0.22
C PHE A 28 -12.15 1.03 0.38
N VAL A 29 -12.13 2.29 -0.07
CA VAL A 29 -13.09 3.32 0.39
C VAL A 29 -14.54 2.97 0.02
N PRO A 30 -14.89 2.81 -1.28
CA PRO A 30 -16.23 2.33 -1.65
C PRO A 30 -16.52 0.92 -1.14
N LEU A 31 -15.52 0.04 -1.03
CA LEU A 31 -15.71 -1.29 -0.44
C LEU A 31 -16.17 -1.22 1.02
N GLY A 32 -15.58 -0.36 1.85
CA GLY A 32 -16.01 -0.20 3.24
C GLY A 32 -17.44 0.33 3.35
N PHE A 33 -17.85 1.28 2.51
CA PHE A 33 -19.26 1.72 2.44
C PHE A 33 -20.20 0.59 2.04
N PHE A 34 -19.79 -0.23 1.06
CA PHE A 34 -20.55 -1.42 0.66
C PHE A 34 -20.66 -2.43 1.80
N LEU A 35 -19.60 -2.66 2.57
CA LEU A 35 -19.61 -3.55 3.73
C LEU A 35 -20.47 -3.00 4.88
N VAL A 36 -20.56 -1.67 5.07
CA VAL A 36 -21.51 -1.07 6.02
C VAL A 36 -22.95 -1.37 5.62
N LEU A 37 -23.28 -1.15 4.34
CA LEU A 37 -24.61 -1.50 3.81
C LEU A 37 -24.90 -2.99 4.04
N LEU A 38 -23.96 -3.86 3.73
CA LEU A 38 -24.12 -5.30 3.87
C LEU A 38 -24.27 -5.73 5.32
N ALA A 39 -23.52 -5.14 6.26
CA ALA A 39 -23.67 -5.40 7.68
C ALA A 39 -25.03 -4.94 8.24
N HIS A 40 -25.65 -3.93 7.61
CA HIS A 40 -26.97 -3.46 8.01
C HIS A 40 -28.10 -4.31 7.44
N VAL A 41 -28.01 -4.71 6.17
CA VAL A 41 -29.05 -5.49 5.48
C VAL A 41 -28.94 -6.99 5.81
N LEU A 42 -27.72 -7.51 6.02
CA LEU A 42 -27.43 -8.92 6.33
C LEU A 42 -26.55 -9.03 7.59
N PRO A 43 -27.08 -8.68 8.78
CA PRO A 43 -26.30 -8.62 10.02
C PRO A 43 -25.78 -9.98 10.50
N SER A 44 -26.40 -11.08 10.06
CA SER A 44 -25.92 -12.45 10.31
C SER A 44 -24.76 -12.86 9.39
N THR A 45 -24.54 -12.14 8.28
CA THR A 45 -23.52 -12.47 7.27
C THR A 45 -22.25 -11.65 7.43
N VAL A 46 -22.37 -10.35 7.72
CA VAL A 46 -21.22 -9.43 7.80
C VAL A 46 -21.30 -8.64 9.09
N LEU A 47 -20.21 -8.68 9.87
CA LEU A 47 -20.08 -7.87 11.06
C LEU A 47 -19.63 -6.44 10.68
N PRO A 48 -20.09 -5.39 11.39
CA PRO A 48 -19.66 -4.01 11.15
C PRO A 48 -18.14 -3.81 11.18
N VAL A 49 -17.42 -4.65 11.94
CA VAL A 49 -15.95 -4.62 12.04
C VAL A 49 -15.25 -4.88 10.70
N ALA A 50 -15.88 -5.59 9.76
CA ALA A 50 -15.31 -5.83 8.43
C ALA A 50 -15.16 -4.51 7.64
N ALA A 51 -16.16 -3.63 7.70
CA ALA A 51 -16.11 -2.32 7.05
C ALA A 51 -15.02 -1.42 7.64
N ILE A 52 -14.87 -1.42 8.96
CA ILE A 52 -13.82 -0.68 9.66
C ILE A 52 -12.44 -1.11 9.17
N HIS A 53 -12.19 -2.42 9.03
CA HIS A 53 -10.89 -2.90 8.54
C HIS A 53 -10.69 -2.66 7.04
N ALA A 54 -11.74 -2.66 6.23
CA ALA A 54 -11.63 -2.20 4.85
C ALA A 54 -11.11 -0.76 4.80
N TRP A 55 -11.69 0.15 5.57
CA TRP A 55 -11.21 1.54 5.59
C TRP A 55 -9.84 1.71 6.24
N LEU A 56 -9.61 1.13 7.42
CA LEU A 56 -8.39 1.40 8.20
C LEU A 56 -7.19 0.58 7.71
N ALA A 57 -7.36 -0.71 7.42
CA ALA A 57 -6.25 -1.54 6.93
C ALA A 57 -6.05 -1.37 5.42
N GLY A 58 -7.12 -1.53 4.63
CA GLY A 58 -7.04 -1.49 3.17
C GLY A 58 -6.97 -0.07 2.60
N GLY A 59 -7.75 0.87 3.14
CA GLY A 59 -7.73 2.27 2.72
C GLY A 59 -6.54 3.03 3.28
N VAL A 60 -6.58 3.32 4.58
CA VAL A 60 -5.59 4.16 5.27
C VAL A 60 -4.23 3.46 5.34
N GLY A 61 -4.19 2.19 5.78
CA GLY A 61 -2.95 1.43 5.93
C GLY A 61 -2.18 1.30 4.62
N LEU A 62 -2.82 0.78 3.56
CA LEU A 62 -2.18 0.60 2.27
C LEU A 62 -1.81 1.92 1.60
N MET A 63 -2.66 2.95 1.69
CA MET A 63 -2.34 4.29 1.18
C MET A 63 -1.12 4.88 1.88
N THR A 64 -1.06 4.75 3.21
CA THR A 64 0.06 5.25 4.01
C THR A 64 1.35 4.54 3.62
N LEU A 65 1.34 3.21 3.51
CA LEU A 65 2.52 2.45 3.12
C LEU A 65 3.01 2.82 1.71
N ALA A 66 2.09 3.01 0.77
CA ALA A 66 2.41 3.46 -0.59
C ALA A 66 3.02 4.86 -0.61
N VAL A 67 2.44 5.81 0.15
CA VAL A 67 2.96 7.18 0.26
C VAL A 67 4.33 7.21 0.93
N MET A 68 4.52 6.46 2.03
CA MET A 68 5.81 6.31 2.70
C MET A 68 6.87 5.78 1.75
N THR A 69 6.55 4.72 1.00
CA THR A 69 7.42 4.12 -0.01
C THR A 69 7.87 5.14 -1.05
N ARG A 70 6.91 5.84 -1.67
CA ARG A 70 7.21 6.86 -2.68
C ARG A 70 8.00 8.04 -2.11
N ALA A 71 7.67 8.50 -0.91
CA ALA A 71 8.37 9.60 -0.25
C ALA A 71 9.82 9.23 0.09
N SER A 72 10.06 8.00 0.56
CA SER A 72 11.41 7.49 0.85
C SER A 72 12.29 7.47 -0.42
N LEU A 73 11.75 6.98 -1.54
CA LEU A 73 12.48 6.97 -2.81
C LEU A 73 12.71 8.40 -3.35
N GLY A 74 11.66 9.23 -3.35
CA GLY A 74 11.71 10.58 -3.89
C GLY A 74 12.66 11.51 -3.13
N HIS A 75 12.62 11.52 -1.79
CA HIS A 75 13.49 12.37 -0.99
C HIS A 75 14.94 11.87 -0.94
N SER A 76 15.19 10.59 -1.25
CA SER A 76 16.54 10.05 -1.32
C SER A 76 17.16 10.08 -2.73
N GLY A 77 16.46 10.66 -3.70
CA GLY A 77 16.92 10.80 -5.09
C GLY A 77 17.01 9.47 -5.84
N ARG A 78 16.33 8.43 -5.37
CA ARG A 78 16.29 7.10 -6.02
C ARG A 78 15.17 7.05 -7.06
N ALA A 79 15.28 6.10 -7.99
CA ALA A 79 14.24 5.89 -9.00
C ALA A 79 12.89 5.59 -8.33
N LEU A 80 11.83 6.26 -8.80
CA LEU A 80 10.46 6.10 -8.31
C LEU A 80 9.79 4.89 -8.97
N THR A 81 10.36 3.71 -8.79
CA THR A 81 9.82 2.44 -9.27
C THR A 81 9.82 1.44 -8.12
N ALA A 82 8.76 0.64 -8.01
CA ALA A 82 8.73 -0.47 -7.08
C ALA A 82 9.55 -1.64 -7.64
N ASP A 83 10.49 -2.14 -6.83
CA ASP A 83 11.16 -3.40 -7.08
C ASP A 83 10.36 -4.59 -6.53
N TRP A 84 10.82 -5.81 -6.79
CA TRP A 84 10.14 -7.04 -6.34
C TRP A 84 9.87 -7.08 -4.82
N PRO A 85 10.82 -6.73 -3.93
CA PRO A 85 10.56 -6.61 -2.50
C PRO A 85 9.42 -5.63 -2.16
N THR A 86 9.40 -4.46 -2.79
CA THR A 86 8.35 -3.46 -2.57
C THR A 86 6.98 -3.96 -3.01
N VAL A 87 6.91 -4.65 -4.14
CA VAL A 87 5.65 -5.28 -4.61
C VAL A 87 5.20 -6.36 -3.61
N ALA A 88 6.10 -7.20 -3.11
CA ALA A 88 5.78 -8.23 -2.12
C ALA A 88 5.22 -7.62 -0.82
N ILE A 89 5.78 -6.49 -0.37
CA ILE A 89 5.29 -5.72 0.79
C ILE A 89 3.85 -5.25 0.57
N PHE A 90 3.54 -4.67 -0.60
CA PHE A 90 2.17 -4.24 -0.91
C PHE A 90 1.19 -5.41 -0.98
N CYS A 91 1.59 -6.51 -1.64
CA CYS A 91 0.79 -7.72 -1.71
C CYS A 91 0.50 -8.29 -0.31
N ALA A 92 1.51 -8.33 0.58
CA ALA A 92 1.33 -8.79 1.95
C ALA A 92 0.30 -7.94 2.70
N LEU A 93 0.31 -6.61 2.55
CA LEU A 93 -0.67 -5.75 3.22
C LEU A 93 -2.08 -5.89 2.64
N VAL A 94 -2.20 -6.10 1.32
CA VAL A 94 -3.49 -6.41 0.68
C VAL A 94 -4.03 -7.74 1.22
N VAL A 95 -3.20 -8.79 1.30
CA VAL A 95 -3.58 -10.08 1.90
C VAL A 95 -4.01 -9.88 3.35
N ALA A 96 -3.29 -9.09 4.13
CA ALA A 96 -3.64 -8.80 5.52
C ALA A 96 -5.03 -8.16 5.64
N ALA A 97 -5.31 -7.14 4.82
CA ALA A 97 -6.60 -6.45 4.81
C ALA A 97 -7.74 -7.39 4.40
N LEU A 98 -7.56 -8.16 3.32
CA LEU A 98 -8.58 -9.09 2.83
C LEU A 98 -8.87 -10.21 3.83
N ALA A 99 -7.83 -10.85 4.38
CA ALA A 99 -7.99 -11.88 5.40
C ALA A 99 -8.73 -11.33 6.64
N ARG A 100 -8.41 -10.09 7.04
CA ARG A 100 -9.05 -9.43 8.18
C ARG A 100 -10.52 -9.10 7.93
N ILE A 101 -10.87 -8.68 6.71
CA ILE A 101 -12.25 -8.42 6.28
C ILE A 101 -13.04 -9.73 6.27
N LEU A 102 -12.50 -10.79 5.64
CA LEU A 102 -13.17 -12.10 5.58
C LEU A 102 -13.42 -12.69 6.98
N ALA A 103 -12.48 -12.51 7.92
CA ALA A 103 -12.67 -12.92 9.32
C ALA A 103 -13.83 -12.20 10.04
N GLY A 104 -14.33 -11.09 9.48
CA GLY A 104 -15.53 -10.39 9.95
C GLY A 104 -16.80 -10.79 9.21
N THR A 105 -16.82 -11.93 8.52
CA THR A 105 -17.98 -12.43 7.77
C THR A 105 -18.28 -13.89 8.11
N THR A 106 -19.36 -14.45 7.59
CA THR A 106 -19.64 -15.90 7.67
C THR A 106 -18.60 -16.79 7.01
N LEU A 107 -17.70 -16.22 6.19
CA LEU A 107 -16.54 -16.93 5.63
C LEU A 107 -15.36 -17.01 6.62
N ALA A 108 -15.55 -16.61 7.88
CA ALA A 108 -14.51 -16.65 8.89
C ALA A 108 -13.98 -18.08 9.11
N LEU A 109 -12.67 -18.25 8.95
CA LEU A 109 -11.93 -19.47 9.27
C LEU A 109 -10.91 -19.16 10.38
N PRO A 110 -10.58 -20.12 11.27
CA PRO A 110 -9.64 -19.89 12.37
C PRO A 110 -8.29 -19.32 11.94
N GLY A 111 -7.79 -19.73 10.77
CA GLY A 111 -6.50 -19.28 10.23
C GLY A 111 -6.49 -17.84 9.69
N LEU A 112 -7.64 -17.21 9.43
CA LEU A 112 -7.67 -15.89 8.78
C LEU A 112 -7.10 -14.77 9.66
N LEU A 113 -7.34 -14.83 10.97
CA LEU A 113 -6.79 -13.82 11.89
C LEU A 113 -5.27 -13.96 12.02
N HIS A 114 -4.76 -15.19 12.07
CA HIS A 114 -3.32 -15.44 12.05
C HIS A 114 -2.69 -14.99 10.74
N LEU A 115 -3.31 -15.33 9.60
CA LEU A 115 -2.86 -14.88 8.28
C LEU A 115 -2.83 -13.34 8.21
N ALA A 116 -3.90 -12.68 8.67
CA ALA A 116 -3.97 -11.23 8.68
C ALA A 116 -2.85 -10.61 9.51
N ALA A 117 -2.62 -11.11 10.73
CA ALA A 117 -1.57 -10.62 11.63
C ALA A 117 -0.17 -10.85 11.04
N THR A 118 0.12 -12.06 10.55
CA THR A 118 1.42 -12.40 9.97
C THR A 118 1.69 -11.56 8.72
N ALA A 119 0.72 -11.45 7.81
CA ALA A 119 0.87 -10.67 6.59
C ALA A 119 1.04 -9.16 6.88
N TRP A 120 0.36 -8.63 7.90
CA TRP A 120 0.55 -7.25 8.37
C TRP A 120 1.97 -7.01 8.89
N ILE A 121 2.46 -7.90 9.74
CA ILE A 121 3.83 -7.83 10.29
C ILE A 121 4.85 -7.93 9.16
N LEU A 122 4.66 -8.84 8.21
CA LEU A 122 5.55 -8.98 7.06
C LEU A 122 5.56 -7.73 6.17
N ALA A 123 4.41 -7.07 5.98
CA ALA A 123 4.34 -5.85 5.18
C ALA A 123 5.09 -4.68 5.84
N PHE A 124 4.74 -4.35 7.09
CA PHE A 124 5.35 -3.21 7.78
C PHE A 124 6.78 -3.48 8.24
N GLY A 125 7.06 -4.68 8.73
CA GLY A 125 8.42 -5.11 9.07
C GLY A 125 9.30 -5.23 7.82
N GLY A 126 8.77 -5.78 6.73
CA GLY A 126 9.44 -5.83 5.44
C GLY A 126 9.77 -4.44 4.91
N PHE A 127 8.82 -3.49 5.00
CA PHE A 127 9.10 -2.09 4.69
C PHE A 127 10.21 -1.52 5.56
N ALA A 128 10.12 -1.68 6.88
CA ALA A 128 11.11 -1.16 7.81
C ALA A 128 12.52 -1.68 7.47
N VAL A 129 12.66 -2.97 7.18
CA VAL A 129 13.95 -3.58 6.80
C VAL A 129 14.42 -3.13 5.42
N ALA A 130 13.57 -3.22 4.40
CA ALA A 130 13.95 -2.92 3.02
C ALA A 130 14.26 -1.43 2.79
N TYR A 131 13.55 -0.53 3.49
CA TYR A 131 13.72 0.91 3.36
C TYR A 131 14.65 1.51 4.42
N TRP A 132 15.13 0.73 5.39
CA TRP A 132 16.15 1.18 6.34
C TRP A 132 17.38 1.83 5.67
N PRO A 133 18.07 1.18 4.70
CA PRO A 133 19.23 1.79 4.03
C PRO A 133 18.84 2.98 3.14
N VAL A 134 17.58 3.02 2.66
CA VAL A 134 17.08 4.14 1.87
C VAL A 134 16.95 5.39 2.73
N LEU A 135 16.49 5.23 3.98
CA LEU A 135 16.22 6.29 4.93
C LEU A 135 17.46 6.75 5.71
N THR A 136 18.41 5.85 5.96
CA THR A 136 19.63 6.14 6.76
C THR A 136 20.89 6.31 5.92
N GLY A 137 20.89 5.84 4.67
CA GLY A 137 22.02 5.97 3.76
C GLY A 137 22.10 7.34 3.09
N VAL A 138 23.26 7.63 2.48
CA VAL A 138 23.48 8.86 1.71
C VAL A 138 22.59 8.85 0.46
N ALA A 139 21.96 10.00 0.16
CA ALA A 139 21.14 10.16 -1.03
C ALA A 139 21.94 9.85 -2.30
N ALA A 140 21.34 9.10 -3.24
CA ALA A 140 22.02 8.62 -4.45
C ALA A 140 22.42 9.74 -5.44
N GLY A 141 22.07 10.99 -5.14
CA GLY A 141 22.24 12.17 -6.01
C GLY A 141 23.52 12.98 -5.82
N LEU A 142 24.41 12.66 -4.88
CA LEU A 142 25.70 13.36 -4.77
C LEU A 142 26.73 12.76 -5.73
N LYS A 143 26.57 13.02 -7.03
CA LYS A 143 27.67 12.87 -7.98
C LYS A 143 28.63 14.04 -7.74
N PRO A 144 29.94 13.84 -7.46
CA PRO A 144 30.88 14.95 -7.36
C PRO A 144 30.83 15.76 -8.65
N SER A 145 30.54 17.05 -8.56
CA SER A 145 30.57 17.94 -9.72
C SER A 145 31.97 17.93 -10.31
N SER A 146 32.09 17.68 -11.61
CA SER A 146 33.33 17.86 -12.36
C SER A 146 33.90 19.27 -12.07
N PRO A 147 35.22 19.43 -11.89
CA PRO A 147 35.79 20.76 -11.71
C PRO A 147 35.46 21.63 -12.94
N PRO A 148 35.21 22.94 -12.75
CA PRO A 148 34.89 23.83 -13.85
C PRO A 148 36.01 23.80 -14.90
N PRO A 149 35.68 23.82 -16.21
CA PRO A 149 36.70 23.86 -17.25
C PRO A 149 37.59 25.09 -17.03
N GLY A 150 38.90 24.85 -16.96
CA GLY A 150 39.89 25.89 -16.74
C GLY A 150 39.75 26.98 -17.80
N ARG A 151 39.64 28.24 -17.36
CA ARG A 151 39.63 29.39 -18.27
C ARG A 151 40.95 29.41 -19.04
N PRO A 152 40.94 29.46 -20.39
CA PRO A 152 42.15 29.76 -21.14
C PRO A 152 42.65 31.17 -20.77
N ARG A 153 43.98 31.28 -20.60
CA ARG A 153 44.70 32.52 -20.24
C ARG A 153 44.73 33.50 -21.40
#